data_AF-S4PW28-F1
#
_entry.id   AF-S4PW28-F1
#
_cell.length_a   1.000
_cell.length_b   1.000
_cell.length_c   1.000
_cell.angle_alpha   90.00
_cell.angle_beta   90.00
_cell.angle_gamma   90.00
#
_symmetry.space_group_name_H-M   'P 1'
#
loop_
_entity.id
_entity.type
_entity.pdbx_description
1 polymer ?
#
loop_
_entity_poly.entity_id
_entity_poly.type
_entity_poly.pdbx_seq_one_letter_code
_entity_poly.pdbx_strand_id
1 'polypeptide(L)'
;MAVAYGVAVNKLTLPIPSTCPESWRVLMEACWRSNPRERPMFPEILEQLERIQQSEFTRAPHESFHTMQDGWRLEIEEVLRDLRRKEQELRCREEELTRAQLQQRLVEQNLAQKERELEMREIDLA
;
A
#
# COMPACT_ATOMS: atom_id res chain seq x y z
N MET A 1 5.57 0.28 -13.26
CA MET A 1 5.07 1.66 -13.02
C MET A 1 4.16 1.80 -11.78
N ALA A 2 3.57 0.72 -11.23
CA ALA A 2 2.60 0.80 -10.13
C ALA A 2 3.18 1.27 -8.77
N VAL A 3 4.40 0.87 -8.41
CA VAL A 3 5.00 1.21 -7.11
C VAL A 3 5.34 2.70 -7.00
N ALA A 4 5.96 3.28 -8.03
CA ALA A 4 6.27 4.72 -8.05
C ALA A 4 5.01 5.58 -7.98
N TYR A 5 3.94 5.16 -8.66
CA TYR A 5 2.64 5.80 -8.56
C TYR A 5 2.03 5.64 -7.16
N GLY A 6 2.06 4.44 -6.58
CA GLY A 6 1.55 4.14 -5.23
C GLY A 6 2.24 4.94 -4.12
N VAL A 7 3.56 5.14 -4.24
CA VAL A 7 4.35 6.02 -3.36
C VAL A 7 3.97 7.49 -3.56
N ALA A 8 3.80 7.93 -4.81
CA ALA A 8 3.40 9.31 -5.12
C ALA A 8 1.98 9.66 -4.63
N VAL A 9 1.06 8.67 -4.55
CA VAL A 9 -0.30 8.87 -4.04
C VAL A 9 -0.47 8.57 -2.55
N ASN A 10 0.63 8.45 -1.78
CA ASN A 10 0.64 8.12 -0.35
C ASN A 10 -0.12 6.82 0.02
N LYS A 11 -0.28 5.89 -0.91
CA LYS A 11 -0.93 4.60 -0.65
C LYS A 11 0.07 3.52 -0.25
N LEU A 12 1.36 3.75 -0.48
CA LEU A 12 2.47 2.86 -0.13
C LEU A 12 3.69 3.70 0.29
N THR A 13 4.47 3.21 1.25
CA THR A 13 5.82 3.71 1.54
C THR A 13 6.84 2.69 1.05
N LEU A 14 8.03 3.15 0.66
CA LEU A 14 9.10 2.22 0.30
C LEU A 14 9.48 1.37 1.54
N PRO A 15 9.66 0.05 1.40
CA PRO A 15 10.07 -0.77 2.53
C PRO A 15 11.49 -0.43 2.96
N ILE A 16 11.67 -0.14 4.25
CA ILE A 16 13.00 -0.01 4.87
C ILE A 16 13.41 -1.40 5.35
N PRO A 17 14.51 -1.99 4.82
CA PRO A 17 14.98 -3.32 5.22
C PRO A 17 15.16 -3.43 6.73
N SER A 18 14.89 -4.60 7.29
CA SER A 18 14.94 -4.85 8.75
C SER A 18 16.33 -4.60 9.35
N THR A 19 17.38 -4.88 8.59
CA THR A 19 18.79 -4.72 9.00
C THR A 19 19.38 -3.37 8.59
N CYS A 20 18.58 -2.45 8.06
CA CYS A 20 19.01 -1.08 7.82
C CYS A 20 19.40 -0.41 9.15
N PRO A 21 20.55 0.28 9.25
CA PRO A 21 20.97 0.92 10.50
C PRO A 21 19.92 1.91 11.00
N GLU A 22 19.71 1.92 12.30
CA GLU A 22 18.62 2.68 12.93
C GLU A 22 18.65 4.17 12.60
N SER A 23 19.84 4.77 12.56
CA SER A 23 20.01 6.18 12.21
C SER A 23 19.52 6.52 10.78
N TRP A 24 19.70 5.59 9.84
CA TRP A 24 19.18 5.73 8.47
C TRP A 24 17.67 5.50 8.43
N ARG A 25 17.16 4.52 9.17
CA ARG A 25 15.72 4.25 9.28
C ARG A 25 14.97 5.48 9.79
N VAL A 26 15.41 6.03 10.92
CA VAL A 26 14.79 7.22 11.54
C VAL A 26 14.77 8.41 10.57
N LEU A 27 15.88 8.67 9.88
CA LEU A 27 15.96 9.75 8.91
C LEU A 27 14.99 9.54 7.73
N MET A 28 14.93 8.33 7.16
CA MET A 28 14.02 8.01 6.06
C MET A 28 12.55 8.13 6.49
N GLU A 29 12.19 7.60 7.66
CA GLU A 29 10.83 7.69 8.19
C GLU A 29 10.39 9.14 8.45
N ALA A 30 11.29 9.98 8.97
CA ALA A 30 11.04 11.41 9.14
C ALA A 30 10.82 12.11 7.78
N CYS A 31 11.64 11.79 6.78
CA CYS A 31 11.50 12.33 5.43
C CYS A 31 10.20 11.88 4.73
N TRP A 32 9.72 10.68 5.04
CA TRP A 32 8.56 10.07 4.39
C TRP A 32 7.23 10.31 5.13
N ARG A 33 7.19 11.20 6.12
CA ARG A 33 5.94 11.59 6.80
C ARG A 33 4.88 12.07 5.78
N SER A 34 3.66 11.58 5.92
CA SER A 34 2.54 11.97 5.05
C SER A 34 2.21 13.46 5.17
N ASN A 35 2.30 14.00 6.39
CA ASN A 35 2.16 15.43 6.65
C ASN A 35 3.46 16.15 6.28
N PRO A 36 3.46 17.05 5.28
CA PRO A 36 4.68 17.77 4.87
C PRO A 36 5.28 18.64 5.98
N ARG A 37 4.46 19.08 6.96
CA ARG A 37 4.93 19.91 8.08
C ARG A 37 5.71 19.14 9.14
N GLU A 38 5.61 17.82 9.15
CA GLU A 38 6.34 16.93 10.07
C GLU A 38 7.68 16.47 9.48
N ARG A 39 7.96 16.83 8.22
CA ARG A 39 9.22 16.46 7.57
C ARG A 39 10.33 17.40 8.04
N PRO A 40 11.55 16.89 8.24
CA PRO A 40 12.69 17.72 8.64
C PRO A 40 13.05 18.70 7.52
N MET A 41 13.50 19.88 7.93
CA MET A 41 14.11 20.87 7.06
C MET A 41 15.52 20.40 6.66
N PHE A 42 16.01 20.89 5.52
CA PHE A 42 17.36 20.53 5.04
C PHE A 42 18.49 20.71 6.06
N PRO A 43 18.54 21.78 6.89
CA PRO A 43 19.57 21.90 7.93
C PRO A 43 19.52 20.76 8.96
N GLU A 44 18.33 20.31 9.35
CA GLU A 44 18.15 19.20 10.29
C GLU A 44 18.58 17.87 9.65
N ILE A 45 18.31 17.69 8.36
CA ILE A 45 18.78 16.53 7.58
C ILE A 45 20.32 16.51 7.56
N LEU A 46 20.96 17.66 7.31
CA LEU A 46 22.43 17.75 7.29
C LEU A 46 23.04 17.40 8.65
N GLU A 47 22.50 17.92 9.75
CA GLU A 47 22.98 17.58 11.10
C GLU A 47 22.88 16.07 11.37
N GLN A 48 21.77 15.43 10.95
CA GLN A 48 21.62 13.98 11.09
C GLN A 48 22.63 13.21 10.22
N LEU A 49 22.87 13.66 8.99
CA LEU A 49 23.86 13.03 8.10
C LEU A 49 25.29 13.14 8.64
N GLU A 50 25.66 14.27 9.24
CA GLU A 50 26.95 14.43 9.91
C GLU A 50 27.13 13.47 11.09
N ARG A 51 26.07 13.29 11.90
CA ARG A 51 26.07 12.27 12.97
C ARG A 51 26.22 10.86 12.43
N ILE A 52 25.50 10.53 11.34
CA ILE A 52 25.58 9.23 10.69
C ILE A 52 26.99 8.98 10.14
N GLN A 53 27.62 10.00 9.55
CA GLN A 53 28.98 9.91 9.04
C GLN A 53 29.98 9.53 10.12
N GLN A 54 29.76 9.99 11.35
CA GLN A 54 30.62 9.71 12.50
C GLN A 54 30.35 8.35 13.15
N SER A 55 29.27 7.65 12.76
CA SER A 55 28.90 6.34 13.31
C SER A 55 29.87 5.22 12.89
N GLU A 56 29.85 4.11 13.62
CA GLU A 56 30.66 2.93 13.28
C GLU A 56 30.24 2.28 11.96
N PHE A 57 28.99 2.50 11.52
CA PHE A 57 28.47 1.92 10.30
C PHE A 57 29.22 2.38 9.05
N THR A 58 29.58 3.66 8.97
CA THR A 58 30.35 4.21 7.83
C THR A 58 31.82 3.82 7.84
N ARG A 59 32.30 3.23 8.96
CA ARG A 59 33.66 2.70 9.11
C ARG A 59 33.74 1.20 8.82
N ALA A 60 32.60 0.53 8.60
CA ALA A 60 32.56 -0.89 8.31
C ALA A 60 33.23 -1.19 6.94
N PRO A 61 33.90 -2.35 6.79
CA PRO A 61 34.53 -2.73 5.52
C PRO A 61 33.52 -2.83 4.37
N HIS A 62 33.93 -2.45 3.15
CA HIS A 62 33.10 -2.49 1.95
C HIS A 62 32.44 -3.87 1.69
N GLU A 63 33.12 -4.97 2.00
CA GLU A 63 32.55 -6.32 1.82
C GLU A 63 31.34 -6.56 2.73
N SER A 64 31.37 -6.08 3.97
CA SER A 64 30.24 -6.20 4.90
C SER A 64 29.02 -5.39 4.44
N PHE A 65 29.24 -4.26 3.77
CA PHE A 65 28.17 -3.44 3.20
C PHE A 65 27.52 -4.11 1.98
N HIS A 66 28.31 -4.73 1.09
CA HIS A 66 27.76 -5.41 -0.10
C HIS A 66 26.88 -6.62 0.28
N THR A 67 27.32 -7.45 1.22
CA THR A 67 26.51 -8.57 1.71
C THR A 67 25.19 -8.09 2.33
N MET A 68 25.24 -7.01 3.10
CA MET A 68 24.06 -6.40 3.72
C MET A 68 23.11 -5.84 2.65
N GLN A 69 23.65 -5.17 1.62
CA GLN A 69 22.88 -4.63 0.50
C GLN A 69 22.22 -5.74 -0.35
N ASP A 70 22.88 -6.88 -0.54
CA ASP A 70 22.27 -8.04 -1.21
C ASP A 70 21.08 -8.59 -0.41
N GLY A 71 21.21 -8.66 0.93
CA GLY A 71 20.10 -9.00 1.82
C GLY A 71 18.93 -8.02 1.70
N TRP A 72 19.22 -6.72 1.71
CA TRP A 72 18.21 -5.68 1.52
C TRP A 72 17.49 -5.78 0.19
N ARG A 73 18.21 -6.09 -0.89
CA ARG A 73 17.62 -6.27 -2.22
C ARG A 73 16.59 -7.39 -2.20
N LEU A 74 16.92 -8.53 -1.58
CA LEU A 74 16.01 -9.67 -1.46
C LEU A 74 14.78 -9.32 -0.61
N GLU A 75 14.97 -8.69 0.56
CA GLU A 75 13.86 -8.24 1.42
C GLU A 75 12.91 -7.30 0.68
N ILE A 76 13.45 -6.30 -0.04
CA ILE A 76 12.66 -5.34 -0.80
C ILE A 76 11.93 -6.06 -1.96
N GLU A 77 12.60 -6.93 -2.70
CA GLU A 77 11.99 -7.68 -3.79
C GLU A 77 10.81 -8.56 -3.33
N GLU A 78 10.94 -9.18 -2.17
CA GLU A 78 9.88 -9.98 -1.55
C GLU A 78 8.68 -9.12 -1.18
N VAL A 79 8.89 -8.02 -0.48
CA VAL A 79 7.79 -7.10 -0.11
C VAL A 79 7.09 -6.56 -1.36
N LEU A 80 7.86 -6.16 -2.39
CA LEU A 80 7.27 -5.66 -3.63
C LEU A 80 6.50 -6.74 -4.39
N ARG A 81 6.92 -8.01 -4.32
CA ARG A 81 6.20 -9.14 -4.91
C ARG A 81 4.88 -9.37 -4.18
N ASP A 82 4.90 -9.34 -2.86
CA ASP A 82 3.71 -9.49 -2.02
C ASP A 82 2.70 -8.37 -2.23
N LEU A 83 3.15 -7.12 -2.38
CA LEU A 83 2.29 -5.99 -2.71
C LEU A 83 1.57 -6.21 -4.05
N ARG A 84 2.29 -6.68 -5.08
CA ARG A 84 1.67 -7.01 -6.38
C ARG A 84 0.63 -8.13 -6.28
N ARG A 85 0.91 -9.18 -5.49
CA ARG A 85 -0.05 -10.26 -5.25
C ARG A 85 -1.33 -9.73 -4.60
N LYS A 86 -1.19 -8.92 -3.53
CA LYS A 86 -2.32 -8.31 -2.83
C LYS A 86 -3.12 -7.37 -3.72
N GLU A 87 -2.47 -6.58 -4.57
CA GLU A 87 -3.13 -5.71 -5.55
C GLU A 87 -4.01 -6.52 -6.52
N GLN A 88 -3.49 -7.64 -7.04
CA GLN A 88 -4.25 -8.53 -7.92
C GLN A 88 -5.44 -9.18 -7.21
N GLU A 89 -5.24 -9.65 -5.98
CA GLU A 89 -6.29 -10.25 -5.15
C GLU A 89 -7.42 -9.26 -4.87
N LEU A 90 -7.08 -8.03 -4.45
CA LEU A 90 -8.04 -6.96 -4.20
C LEU A 90 -8.86 -6.64 -5.45
N ARG A 91 -8.20 -6.52 -6.61
CA ARG A 91 -8.90 -6.27 -7.87
C ARG A 91 -9.88 -7.39 -8.22
N CYS A 92 -9.48 -8.65 -8.09
CA CYS A 92 -10.37 -9.79 -8.34
C CYS A 92 -11.62 -9.73 -7.43
N ARG A 93 -11.40 -9.43 -6.14
CA ARG A 93 -12.47 -9.29 -5.17
C ARG A 93 -13.40 -8.11 -5.45
N GLU A 94 -12.87 -6.97 -5.90
CA GLU A 94 -13.68 -5.82 -6.33
C GLU A 94 -14.57 -6.17 -7.53
N GLU A 95 -14.04 -6.91 -8.51
CA GLU A 95 -14.81 -7.37 -9.68
C GLU A 95 -15.93 -8.33 -9.27
N GLU A 96 -15.68 -9.26 -8.34
CA GLU A 96 -16.69 -10.17 -7.79
C GLU A 96 -17.80 -9.43 -7.04
N LEU A 97 -17.43 -8.49 -6.16
CA LEU A 97 -18.39 -7.67 -5.42
C LEU A 97 -19.28 -6.86 -6.36
N THR A 98 -18.70 -6.27 -7.40
CA THR A 98 -19.44 -5.50 -8.40
C THR A 98 -20.45 -6.38 -9.15
N ARG A 99 -20.07 -7.60 -9.53
CA ARG A 99 -20.98 -8.56 -10.18
C ARG A 99 -22.12 -8.98 -9.25
N ALA A 100 -21.81 -9.29 -8.00
CA ALA A 100 -22.81 -9.68 -7.00
C ALA A 100 -23.82 -8.55 -6.76
N GLN A 101 -23.35 -7.30 -6.63
CA GLN A 101 -24.22 -6.13 -6.49
C GLN A 101 -25.14 -5.93 -7.69
N LEU A 102 -24.65 -6.13 -8.91
CA LEU A 102 -25.47 -6.04 -10.12
C LEU A 102 -26.54 -7.12 -10.17
N GLN A 103 -26.17 -8.37 -9.86
CA GLN A 103 -27.12 -9.48 -9.79
C GLN A 103 -28.20 -9.23 -8.73
N GLN A 104 -27.81 -8.74 -7.56
CA GLN A 104 -28.74 -8.42 -6.48
C GLN A 104 -29.77 -7.37 -6.91
N ARG A 105 -29.33 -6.28 -7.55
CA ARG A 105 -30.23 -5.24 -8.09
C ARG A 105 -31.21 -5.79 -9.13
N LEU A 106 -30.74 -6.68 -10.01
CA LEU A 106 -31.61 -7.31 -11.01
C LEU A 106 -32.67 -8.20 -10.35
N VAL A 107 -32.27 -8.99 -9.35
CA VAL A 107 -33.21 -9.84 -8.60
C VAL A 107 -34.25 -8.97 -7.87
N GLU A 108 -33.82 -7.90 -7.19
CA GLU A 108 -34.71 -6.96 -6.51
C GLU A 108 -35.74 -6.33 -7.48
N GLN A 109 -35.31 -5.90 -8.69
CA GLN A 109 -36.22 -5.37 -9.71
C GLN A 109 -37.24 -6.41 -10.18
N ASN A 110 -36.81 -7.64 -10.42
CA ASN A 110 -37.69 -8.73 -10.85
C ASN A 110 -38.71 -9.10 -9.77
N LEU A 111 -38.29 -9.14 -8.50
CA LEU A 111 -39.20 -9.40 -7.38
C LEU A 111 -40.24 -8.28 -7.27
N ALA A 112 -39.82 -7.01 -7.31
CA ALA A 112 -40.74 -5.88 -7.26
C ALA A 112 -41.73 -5.85 -8.44
N GLN A 113 -41.33 -6.31 -9.62
CA GLN A 113 -42.26 -6.45 -10.75
C GLN A 113 -43.29 -7.55 -10.50
N LYS A 114 -42.84 -8.72 -10.03
CA LYS A 114 -43.75 -9.84 -9.72
C LYS A 114 -44.73 -9.50 -8.61
N GLU A 115 -44.29 -8.78 -7.57
CA GLU A 115 -45.16 -8.28 -6.51
C GLU A 115 -46.28 -7.41 -7.08
N ARG A 116 -45.95 -6.43 -7.93
CA ARG A 116 -46.96 -5.59 -8.61
C ARG A 116 -47.92 -6.41 -9.49
N GLU A 117 -47.41 -7.40 -10.21
CA GLU A 117 -48.25 -8.29 -11.05
C GLU A 117 -49.21 -9.13 -10.21
N LEU A 118 -48.77 -9.62 -9.04
CA LEU A 118 -49.60 -10.35 -8.10
C LEU A 118 -50.68 -9.44 -7.49
N GLU A 119 -50.31 -8.24 -7.05
CA GLU A 119 -51.25 -7.24 -6.50
C GLU A 119 -52.37 -6.90 -7.50
N MET A 120 -52.04 -6.68 -8.78
CA MET A 120 -53.05 -6.42 -9.82
C MET A 120 -54.02 -7.60 -9.98
N ARG A 121 -53.52 -8.83 -9.97
CA ARG A 121 -54.37 -10.03 -10.09
C ARG A 121 -55.29 -10.23 -8.89
N GLU A 122 -54.82 -9.91 -7.68
CA GLU A 122 -55.66 -9.98 -6.48
C GLU A 122 -56.81 -8.97 -6.54
N ILE A 123 -56.57 -7.77 -7.08
CA ILE A 123 -57.61 -6.75 -7.30
C ILE A 123 -58.63 -7.21 -8.34
N ASP A 124 -58.19 -7.80 -9.45
CA ASP A 124 -59.09 -8.28 -10.52
C ASP A 124 -60.00 -9.44 -10.08
N LEU A 125 -59.60 -10.19 -9.05
CA LEU A 125 -60.33 -11.33 -8.50
C LEU A 125 -61.27 -10.98 -7.32
N ALA A 126 -61.22 -9.73 -6.82
CA ALA A 126 -62.00 -9.23 -5.69
C ALA A 126 -63.26 -8.46 -6.13
#